data_AF-A0A1G5F3J5-F1
#
_entry.id   AF-A0A1G5F3J5-F1
#
_cell.length_a   1.000
_cell.length_b   1.000
_cell.length_c   1.000
_cell.angle_alpha   90.00
_cell.angle_beta   90.00
_cell.angle_gamma   90.00
#
_symmetry.space_group_name_H-M   'P 1'
#
loop_
_entity.id
_entity.type
_entity.pdbx_description
1 polymer ?
#
loop_
_entity_poly.entity_id
_entity_poly.type
_entity_poly.pdbx_seq_one_letter_code
_entity_poly.pdbx_strand_id
1 'polypeptide(L)'
;MNSCETTPLSDPFVSQKTHAPYAPGALDGLTFALKDNIDVAREVTGYGSPGWKDAHAAEPVAHAICMEQLLGAGATFKGKTISDELAYSLLGVNAFYGTPANPKAPDRIPGGSSSGSASAVAGKQVDFALGTDTGGSVRVPAANCGIWGYRPSHGAISVSGVLPLAPSYDTVGIMARTGEVLEKVMGVLLAEEGQGPTAPPTVCFVDDVFQLAGGQMAEALAPFQRKIAEMCRTQTATLSEITASHVNWRWLFENLGYLLSIEIWNSFGAWVTHDKPRLSPGAAAGLHGYAEASDRKDIQCRLTFRKTFQRQLNDFLSGGNILCFPTTVDPAPRLDEITPAFYEGDYVPRSMGVNAISSLSRAPQITMPVADIQGVPVGLSFMAGYGQDTTLMGICNLLYSRCGGH
;
A
#
# COMPACT_ATOMS: atom_id res chain seq x y z
N MET A 1 36.39 -2.96 13.06
CA MET A 1 35.32 -3.85 13.56
C MET A 1 34.41 -2.99 14.42
N ASN A 2 33.45 -2.31 13.79
CA ASN A 2 32.42 -1.58 14.50
C ASN A 2 31.17 -2.44 14.41
N SER A 3 30.68 -2.88 15.57
CA SER A 3 29.45 -3.63 15.74
C SER A 3 28.30 -2.85 15.10
N CYS A 4 27.64 -3.49 14.14
CA CYS A 4 26.32 -3.09 13.67
C CYS A 4 25.37 -3.30 14.85
N GLU A 5 25.06 -2.23 15.59
CA GLU A 5 24.01 -2.26 16.60
C GLU A 5 22.70 -2.54 15.87
N THR A 6 22.16 -3.75 16.05
CA THR A 6 20.80 -4.08 15.65
C THR A 6 19.86 -3.16 16.41
N THR A 7 19.29 -2.17 15.73
CA THR A 7 18.26 -1.30 16.27
C THR A 7 17.15 -2.18 16.86
N PRO A 8 16.80 -2.06 18.16
CA PRO A 8 15.70 -2.83 18.72
C PRO A 8 14.42 -2.52 17.94
N LEU A 9 13.63 -3.56 17.63
CA LEU A 9 12.33 -3.42 16.97
C LEU A 9 11.51 -2.37 17.72
N SER A 10 11.13 -1.29 17.04
CA SER A 10 10.52 -0.13 17.68
C SER A 10 9.00 -0.26 17.80
N ASP A 11 8.45 0.45 18.77
CA ASP A 11 7.02 0.77 18.87
C ASP A 11 6.51 1.27 17.50
N PRO A 12 5.40 0.75 16.95
CA PRO A 12 4.88 1.21 15.67
C PRO A 12 4.35 2.65 15.69
N PHE A 13 4.22 3.29 16.85
CA PHE A 13 3.67 4.64 17.01
C PHE A 13 4.75 5.72 17.10
N VAL A 14 4.50 6.85 16.42
CA VAL A 14 5.21 8.12 16.70
C VAL A 14 4.53 8.92 17.82
N SER A 15 3.23 8.67 18.02
CA SER A 15 2.42 9.26 19.09
C SER A 15 1.24 8.36 19.42
N GLN A 16 0.85 8.34 20.70
CA GLN A 16 -0.36 7.67 21.15
C GLN A 16 -1.27 8.67 21.86
N LYS A 17 -2.32 9.10 21.16
CA LYS A 17 -3.38 9.95 21.70
C LYS A 17 -4.71 9.33 21.33
N THR A 18 -5.57 9.16 22.33
CA THR A 18 -6.90 8.59 22.11
C THR A 18 -7.89 9.68 21.78
N HIS A 19 -8.60 9.55 20.66
CA HIS A 19 -9.79 10.36 20.37
C HIS A 19 -11.01 9.44 20.43
N ALA A 20 -11.97 9.81 21.27
CA ALA A 20 -13.25 9.11 21.38
C ALA A 20 -14.08 9.31 20.10
N PRO A 21 -14.94 8.34 19.73
CA PRO A 21 -15.88 8.53 18.63
C PRO A 21 -16.84 9.69 18.91
N TYR A 22 -17.33 10.33 17.85
CA TYR A 22 -18.31 11.41 17.97
C TYR A 22 -19.73 10.90 18.23
N ALA A 23 -20.03 9.72 17.70
CA ALA A 23 -21.32 9.05 17.82
C ALA A 23 -21.15 7.54 17.71
N PRO A 24 -22.09 6.73 18.22
CA PRO A 24 -22.16 5.31 17.92
C PRO A 24 -22.39 5.04 16.42
N GLY A 25 -21.92 3.92 15.91
CA GLY A 25 -22.09 3.55 14.50
C GLY A 25 -21.56 2.17 14.11
N ALA A 26 -21.40 1.96 12.80
CA ALA A 26 -21.02 0.68 12.21
C ALA A 26 -19.64 0.14 12.67
N LEU A 27 -18.79 1.00 13.25
CA LEU A 27 -17.45 0.67 13.73
C LEU A 27 -17.35 0.69 15.26
N ASP A 28 -18.48 0.64 15.98
CA ASP A 28 -18.50 0.59 17.43
C ASP A 28 -17.59 -0.53 17.98
N GLY A 29 -16.79 -0.15 18.98
CA GLY A 29 -15.83 -1.06 19.63
C GLY A 29 -14.54 -1.31 18.85
N LEU A 30 -14.43 -0.82 17.61
CA LEU A 30 -13.19 -0.90 16.82
C LEU A 30 -12.25 0.27 17.13
N THR A 31 -10.96 -0.03 17.07
CA THR A 31 -9.86 0.90 17.31
C THR A 31 -9.01 1.03 16.06
N PHE A 32 -8.49 2.24 15.82
CA PHE A 32 -7.66 2.49 14.65
C PHE A 32 -6.48 3.43 14.90
N ALA A 33 -5.51 3.33 14.00
CA ALA A 33 -4.37 4.22 13.92
C ALA A 33 -4.26 4.86 12.53
N LEU A 34 -3.51 5.96 12.44
CA LEU A 34 -3.30 6.68 11.18
C LEU A 34 -1.81 6.82 10.91
N LYS A 35 -1.38 6.59 9.66
CA LYS A 35 -0.03 6.91 9.22
C LYS A 35 0.31 8.38 9.46
N ASP A 36 1.56 8.67 9.80
CA ASP A 36 2.03 10.03 10.12
C ASP A 36 2.06 11.03 8.94
N ASN A 37 1.37 10.74 7.84
CA ASN A 37 1.10 11.69 6.76
C ASN A 37 -0.40 12.05 6.63
N ILE A 38 -1.22 11.58 7.56
CA ILE A 38 -2.64 11.90 7.68
C ILE A 38 -2.81 12.85 8.88
N ASP A 39 -3.54 13.94 8.67
CA ASP A 39 -3.72 15.00 9.64
C ASP A 39 -4.64 14.57 10.79
N VAL A 40 -4.20 14.92 12.00
CA VAL A 40 -4.97 14.85 13.24
C VAL A 40 -5.03 16.28 13.77
N ALA A 41 -6.23 16.80 14.03
CA ALA A 41 -6.40 18.14 14.55
C ALA A 41 -5.55 18.35 15.82
N ARG A 42 -4.85 19.49 15.87
CA ARG A 42 -3.99 19.88 17.02
C ARG A 42 -2.82 18.93 17.26
N GLU A 43 -2.33 18.28 16.20
CA GLU A 43 -1.12 17.49 16.24
C GLU A 43 -0.34 17.65 14.94
N VAL A 44 0.93 18.06 15.06
CA VAL A 44 1.82 18.23 13.90
C VAL A 44 1.96 16.92 13.13
N THR A 45 1.72 16.97 11.82
CA THR A 45 1.93 15.84 10.91
C THR A 45 3.39 15.78 10.49
N GLY A 46 4.13 14.79 11.01
CA GLY A 46 5.58 14.72 10.87
C GLY A 46 6.07 14.09 9.57
N TYR A 47 5.19 13.39 8.84
CA TYR A 47 5.51 12.69 7.60
C TYR A 47 6.70 11.72 7.72
N GLY A 48 6.93 11.16 8.91
CA GLY A 48 8.11 10.32 9.17
C GLY A 48 9.45 11.05 9.04
N SER A 49 9.49 12.38 8.96
CA SER A 49 10.72 13.18 8.80
C SER A 49 10.79 14.30 9.85
N PRO A 50 11.79 14.30 10.76
CA PRO A 50 12.01 15.43 11.66
C PRO A 50 12.21 16.74 10.91
N GLY A 51 12.94 16.73 9.79
CA GLY A 51 13.14 17.94 8.98
C GLY A 51 11.83 18.51 8.46
N TRP A 52 10.90 17.64 8.01
CA TRP A 52 9.56 18.07 7.61
C TRP A 52 8.78 18.67 8.78
N LYS A 53 8.76 17.93 9.91
CA LYS A 53 8.05 18.31 11.14
C LYS A 53 8.51 19.67 11.67
N ASP A 54 9.82 19.92 11.68
CA ASP A 54 10.41 21.16 12.19
C ASP A 54 10.06 22.35 11.28
N ALA A 55 10.09 22.15 9.96
CA ALA A 55 9.72 23.19 8.99
C ALA A 55 8.20 23.45 8.92
N HIS A 56 7.39 22.44 9.24
CA HIS A 56 5.92 22.47 9.14
C HIS A 56 5.26 22.25 10.51
N ALA A 57 5.74 22.94 11.54
CA ALA A 57 5.26 22.81 12.92
C ALA A 57 3.82 23.31 13.16
N ALA A 58 3.14 23.81 12.12
CA ALA A 58 1.75 24.24 12.22
C ALA A 58 0.84 23.01 12.42
N GLU A 59 0.06 23.04 13.50
CA GLU A 59 -0.91 21.98 13.76
C GLU A 59 -2.15 22.16 12.86
N PRO A 60 -2.66 21.08 12.23
CA PRO A 60 -3.90 21.12 11.49
C PRO A 60 -5.06 21.56 12.38
N VAL A 61 -5.94 22.41 11.86
CA VAL A 61 -7.13 22.89 12.58
C VAL A 61 -8.25 21.84 12.66
N ALA A 62 -8.26 20.89 11.72
CA ALA A 62 -9.28 19.85 11.57
C ALA A 62 -8.62 18.49 11.32
N HIS A 63 -9.34 17.40 11.56
CA HIS A 63 -8.86 16.07 11.19
C HIS A 63 -8.98 15.88 9.67
N ALA A 64 -8.22 14.92 9.13
CA ALA A 64 -8.44 14.46 7.77
C ALA A 64 -9.88 13.94 7.59
N ILE A 65 -10.46 14.12 6.41
CA ILE A 65 -11.86 13.72 6.14
C ILE A 65 -12.09 12.22 6.35
N CYS A 66 -11.09 11.37 6.10
CA CYS A 66 -11.18 9.95 6.41
C CYS A 66 -11.28 9.69 7.92
N MET A 67 -10.56 10.46 8.76
CA MET A 67 -10.65 10.35 10.22
C MET A 67 -12.01 10.84 10.74
N GLU A 68 -12.53 11.96 10.22
CA GLU A 68 -13.85 12.48 10.61
C GLU A 68 -14.95 11.44 10.36
N GLN A 69 -14.90 10.74 9.22
CA GLN A 69 -15.83 9.64 8.91
C GLN A 69 -15.73 8.47 9.89
N LEU A 70 -14.52 8.05 10.25
CA LEU A 70 -14.31 6.93 11.17
C LEU A 70 -14.77 7.25 12.60
N LEU A 71 -14.46 8.46 13.10
CA LEU A 71 -14.92 8.93 14.41
C LEU A 71 -16.45 9.10 14.42
N GLY A 72 -17.03 9.59 13.33
CA GLY A 72 -18.49 9.67 13.15
C GLY A 72 -19.19 8.32 13.06
N ALA A 73 -18.47 7.25 12.72
CA ALA A 73 -18.98 5.89 12.60
C ALA A 73 -18.71 5.01 13.83
N GLY A 74 -18.23 5.56 14.95
CA GLY A 74 -18.05 4.81 16.21
C GLY A 74 -16.65 4.28 16.48
N ALA A 75 -15.69 4.46 15.57
CA ALA A 75 -14.33 3.98 15.77
C ALA A 75 -13.52 4.87 16.73
N THR A 76 -12.65 4.26 17.54
CA THR A 76 -11.76 4.97 18.47
C THR A 76 -10.36 5.10 17.89
N PHE A 77 -9.88 6.33 17.70
CA PHE A 77 -8.49 6.57 17.26
C PHE A 77 -7.51 6.35 18.44
N LYS A 78 -6.35 5.76 18.16
CA LYS A 78 -5.33 5.39 19.17
C LYS A 78 -3.97 6.04 19.01
N GLY A 79 -3.63 6.57 17.84
CA GLY A 79 -2.33 7.21 17.64
C GLY A 79 -1.87 7.27 16.19
N LYS A 80 -0.78 8.01 15.98
CA LYS A 80 -0.13 8.13 14.69
C LYS A 80 1.01 7.12 14.59
N THR A 81 1.11 6.43 13.46
CA THR A 81 2.08 5.37 13.25
C THR A 81 3.27 5.82 12.41
N ILE A 82 4.42 5.20 12.67
CA ILE A 82 5.64 5.38 11.89
C ILE A 82 5.36 5.14 10.40
N SER A 83 5.97 5.99 9.58
CA SER A 83 6.00 5.91 8.12
C SER A 83 7.47 5.84 7.68
N ASP A 84 7.73 5.30 6.48
CA ASP A 84 8.98 5.67 5.79
C ASP A 84 9.03 7.21 5.65
N GLU A 85 10.24 7.77 5.68
CA GLU A 85 10.45 9.20 5.57
C GLU A 85 9.82 9.77 4.29
N LEU A 86 8.95 10.79 4.44
CA LEU A 86 8.17 11.40 3.34
C LEU A 86 7.31 10.40 2.55
N ALA A 87 6.98 9.26 3.15
CA ALA A 87 6.36 8.11 2.48
C ALA A 87 7.13 7.55 1.28
N TYR A 88 8.42 7.91 1.10
CA TYR A 88 9.18 7.60 -0.10
C TYR A 88 10.07 6.37 0.04
N SER A 89 9.45 5.21 0.22
CA SER A 89 10.09 3.88 0.23
C SER A 89 9.01 2.79 0.29
N LEU A 90 9.42 1.54 0.11
CA LEU A 90 8.59 0.34 0.32
C LEU A 90 9.17 -0.59 1.41
N LEU A 91 10.23 -0.18 2.10
CA LEU A 91 10.93 -1.04 3.06
C LEU A 91 10.36 -0.94 4.48
N GLY A 92 9.84 0.22 4.87
CA GLY A 92 9.39 0.46 6.24
C GLY A 92 10.51 0.75 7.23
N VAL A 93 11.68 1.20 6.74
CA VAL A 93 12.86 1.53 7.53
C VAL A 93 12.95 3.05 7.66
N ASN A 94 12.90 3.54 8.89
CA ASN A 94 13.01 4.97 9.18
C ASN A 94 14.28 5.27 9.99
N ALA A 95 15.15 6.12 9.46
CA ALA A 95 16.43 6.47 10.08
C ALA A 95 16.29 7.29 11.39
N PHE A 96 15.11 7.86 11.65
CA PHE A 96 14.85 8.76 12.77
C PHE A 96 14.00 8.12 13.86
N TYR A 97 12.98 7.36 13.46
CA TYR A 97 12.03 6.70 14.37
C TYR A 97 12.29 5.20 14.54
N GLY A 98 13.27 4.65 13.81
CA GLY A 98 13.55 3.21 13.79
C GLY A 98 12.60 2.43 12.88
N THR A 99 12.81 1.11 12.82
CA THR A 99 11.99 0.20 12.03
C THR A 99 10.95 -0.48 12.93
N PRO A 100 9.64 -0.31 12.67
CA PRO A 100 8.60 -1.04 13.39
C PRO A 100 8.79 -2.54 13.28
N ALA A 101 8.43 -3.28 14.33
CA ALA A 101 8.42 -4.75 14.29
C ALA A 101 7.55 -5.29 13.15
N ASN A 102 7.94 -6.39 12.51
CA ASN A 102 7.03 -7.25 11.78
C ASN A 102 6.58 -8.39 12.72
N PRO A 103 5.36 -8.34 13.31
CA PRO A 103 4.95 -9.30 14.35
C PRO A 103 4.81 -10.74 13.85
N LYS A 104 4.67 -10.94 12.53
CA LYS A 104 4.59 -12.27 11.91
C LYS A 104 5.95 -12.83 11.54
N ALA A 105 6.93 -11.97 11.23
CA ALA A 105 8.30 -12.36 10.94
C ALA A 105 9.30 -11.38 11.59
N PRO A 106 9.61 -11.53 12.89
CA PRO A 106 10.30 -10.50 13.68
C PRO A 106 11.71 -10.12 13.21
N ASP A 107 12.37 -10.96 12.43
CA ASP A 107 13.70 -10.71 11.85
C ASP A 107 13.66 -10.06 10.46
N ARG A 108 12.47 -9.69 9.98
CA ARG A 108 12.23 -9.15 8.64
C ARG A 108 11.56 -7.78 8.69
N ILE A 109 11.71 -7.03 7.61
CA ILE A 109 11.07 -5.72 7.49
C ILE A 109 9.54 -5.84 7.48
N PRO A 110 8.81 -4.87 8.04
CA PRO A 110 7.34 -4.82 7.93
C PRO A 110 6.88 -4.42 6.52
N GLY A 111 7.77 -3.92 5.67
CA GLY A 111 7.41 -3.23 4.43
C GLY A 111 6.92 -1.80 4.70
N GLY A 112 6.74 -1.02 3.64
CA GLY A 112 6.37 0.38 3.77
C GLY A 112 5.66 0.94 2.53
N SER A 113 5.30 2.22 2.50
CA SER A 113 5.63 3.23 3.52
C SER A 113 4.73 3.30 4.74
N SER A 114 3.65 2.53 4.80
CA SER A 114 2.75 2.49 5.96
C SER A 114 3.18 1.43 6.99
N SER A 115 4.47 1.44 7.37
CA SER A 115 5.12 0.38 8.15
C SER A 115 4.56 0.22 9.57
N GLY A 116 4.44 1.33 10.30
CA GLY A 116 3.88 1.32 11.64
C GLY A 116 2.39 0.95 11.62
N SER A 117 1.65 1.36 10.59
CA SER A 117 0.24 1.00 10.42
C SER A 117 0.06 -0.51 10.31
N ALA A 118 0.85 -1.18 9.45
CA ALA A 118 0.79 -2.62 9.31
C ALA A 118 1.26 -3.35 10.57
N SER A 119 2.34 -2.88 11.18
CA SER A 119 2.89 -3.42 12.43
C SER A 119 1.86 -3.34 13.58
N ALA A 120 1.18 -2.21 13.76
CA ALA A 120 0.18 -2.03 14.82
C ALA A 120 -1.03 -2.96 14.63
N VAL A 121 -1.50 -3.16 13.39
CA VAL A 121 -2.61 -4.08 13.08
C VAL A 121 -2.18 -5.54 13.28
N ALA A 122 -1.04 -5.94 12.71
CA ALA A 122 -0.52 -7.30 12.85
C ALA A 122 -0.18 -7.65 14.30
N GLY A 123 0.27 -6.67 15.07
CA GLY A 123 0.57 -6.77 16.50
C GLY A 123 -0.65 -6.67 17.40
N LYS A 124 -1.86 -6.56 16.83
CA LYS A 124 -3.15 -6.47 17.53
C LYS A 124 -3.24 -5.28 18.49
N GLN A 125 -2.49 -4.21 18.23
CA GLN A 125 -2.55 -2.98 19.01
C GLN A 125 -3.75 -2.11 18.60
N VAL A 126 -4.20 -2.26 17.34
CA VAL A 126 -5.44 -1.71 16.80
C VAL A 126 -6.15 -2.74 15.91
N ASP A 127 -7.43 -2.52 15.61
CA ASP A 127 -8.23 -3.41 14.75
C ASP A 127 -7.97 -3.18 13.26
N PHE A 128 -7.76 -1.92 12.89
CA PHE A 128 -7.37 -1.49 11.55
C PHE A 128 -6.51 -0.23 11.61
N ALA A 129 -5.88 0.13 10.49
CA ALA A 129 -5.14 1.38 10.38
C ALA A 129 -5.27 1.94 8.97
N LEU A 130 -5.27 3.27 8.85
CA LEU A 130 -5.17 3.93 7.54
C LEU A 130 -3.71 4.23 7.21
N GLY A 131 -3.34 3.93 5.98
CA GLY A 131 -2.11 4.35 5.36
C GLY A 131 -2.37 5.11 4.07
N THR A 132 -1.31 5.39 3.33
CA THR A 132 -1.42 5.88 1.95
C THR A 132 -0.75 4.91 1.01
N ASP A 133 -1.32 4.74 -0.18
CA ASP A 133 -0.77 3.90 -1.24
C ASP A 133 -0.57 4.72 -2.51
N THR A 134 0.69 4.82 -2.94
CA THR A 134 1.10 5.51 -4.17
C THR A 134 1.65 4.49 -5.18
N GLY A 135 2.60 3.67 -4.74
CA GLY A 135 3.21 2.59 -5.54
C GLY A 135 3.16 1.21 -4.87
N GLY A 136 2.34 1.03 -3.83
CA GLY A 136 2.30 -0.21 -3.04
C GLY A 136 2.30 0.00 -1.52
N SER A 137 2.32 1.24 -1.04
CA SER A 137 2.58 1.58 0.36
C SER A 137 1.55 1.12 1.40
N VAL A 138 0.44 0.53 0.99
CA VAL A 138 -0.51 -0.20 1.85
C VAL A 138 -0.45 -1.70 1.57
N ARG A 139 -0.36 -2.08 0.29
CA ARG A 139 -0.40 -3.47 -0.15
C ARG A 139 0.85 -4.27 0.21
N VAL A 140 2.04 -3.69 0.00
CA VAL A 140 3.32 -4.32 0.35
C VAL A 140 3.43 -4.59 1.85
N PRO A 141 3.21 -3.60 2.75
CA PRO A 141 3.29 -3.89 4.18
C PRO A 141 2.17 -4.82 4.67
N ALA A 142 0.98 -4.79 4.06
CA ALA A 142 -0.07 -5.76 4.35
C ALA A 142 0.36 -7.20 4.01
N ALA A 143 0.95 -7.41 2.83
CA ALA A 143 1.49 -8.70 2.42
C ALA A 143 2.61 -9.17 3.36
N ASN A 144 3.59 -8.30 3.66
CA ASN A 144 4.73 -8.62 4.52
C ASN A 144 4.33 -8.93 5.97
N CYS A 145 3.30 -8.26 6.48
CA CYS A 145 2.81 -8.43 7.86
C CYS A 145 1.66 -9.44 7.98
N GLY A 146 1.24 -10.09 6.89
CA GLY A 146 0.21 -11.13 6.90
C GLY A 146 -1.16 -10.62 7.35
N ILE A 147 -1.56 -9.45 6.87
CA ILE A 147 -2.85 -8.82 7.16
C ILE A 147 -3.54 -8.41 5.86
N TRP A 148 -4.82 -8.03 5.96
CA TRP A 148 -5.55 -7.52 4.82
C TRP A 148 -5.10 -6.10 4.48
N GLY A 149 -4.94 -5.82 3.19
CA GLY A 149 -4.62 -4.50 2.67
C GLY A 149 -5.57 -4.11 1.55
N TYR A 150 -5.97 -2.85 1.48
CA TYR A 150 -6.85 -2.35 0.44
C TYR A 150 -6.37 -0.99 -0.06
N ARG A 151 -6.14 -0.94 -1.37
CA ARG A 151 -5.98 0.29 -2.14
C ARG A 151 -7.31 0.55 -2.85
N PRO A 152 -8.02 1.66 -2.57
CA PRO A 152 -9.24 2.00 -3.28
C PRO A 152 -8.96 2.44 -4.71
N SER A 153 -10.03 2.52 -5.52
CA SER A 153 -10.01 3.30 -6.74
C SER A 153 -9.52 4.71 -6.44
N HIS A 154 -8.65 5.23 -7.32
CA HIS A 154 -8.10 6.56 -7.12
C HIS A 154 -9.21 7.62 -7.07
N GLY A 155 -9.32 8.31 -5.93
CA GLY A 155 -10.32 9.35 -5.69
C GLY A 155 -11.63 8.85 -5.06
N ALA A 156 -11.76 7.55 -4.76
CA ALA A 156 -12.94 7.03 -4.06
C ALA A 156 -12.98 7.44 -2.58
N ILE A 157 -11.82 7.48 -1.91
CA ILE A 157 -11.68 8.01 -0.55
C ILE A 157 -10.99 9.38 -0.62
N SER A 158 -11.56 10.37 0.07
CA SER A 158 -11.00 11.73 0.13
C SER A 158 -9.60 11.75 0.73
N VAL A 159 -8.69 12.46 0.06
CA VAL A 159 -7.31 12.74 0.51
C VAL A 159 -7.19 14.11 1.20
N SER A 160 -8.31 14.76 1.53
CA SER A 160 -8.29 16.04 2.26
C SER A 160 -7.76 15.83 3.69
N GLY A 161 -6.73 16.59 4.05
CA GLY A 161 -5.95 16.39 5.28
C GLY A 161 -4.91 15.27 5.17
N VAL A 162 -4.48 14.92 3.95
CA VAL A 162 -3.38 13.98 3.72
C VAL A 162 -2.27 14.72 2.99
N LEU A 163 -1.05 14.66 3.52
CA LEU A 163 0.11 15.26 2.86
C LEU A 163 0.42 14.50 1.56
N PRO A 164 0.49 15.19 0.41
CA PRO A 164 0.71 14.54 -0.87
C PRO A 164 2.14 14.03 -1.02
N LEU A 165 2.29 12.90 -1.70
CA LEU A 165 3.56 12.42 -2.26
C LEU A 165 3.54 12.64 -3.78
N ALA A 166 2.52 12.07 -4.44
CA ALA A 166 2.26 12.21 -5.86
C ALA A 166 0.73 12.21 -6.10
N PRO A 167 0.09 13.39 -6.08
CA PRO A 167 -1.37 13.53 -6.05
C PRO A 167 -2.16 12.76 -7.10
N SER A 168 -1.58 12.45 -8.27
CA SER A 168 -2.30 11.70 -9.30
C SER A 168 -2.32 10.18 -9.08
N TYR A 169 -1.66 9.69 -8.03
CA TYR A 169 -1.54 8.28 -7.66
C TYR A 169 -1.94 7.98 -6.22
N ASP A 170 -1.84 8.98 -5.34
CA ASP A 170 -2.07 8.84 -3.91
C ASP A 170 -3.51 8.42 -3.60
N THR A 171 -3.63 7.46 -2.70
CA THR A 171 -4.91 6.99 -2.15
C THR A 171 -4.78 6.79 -0.66
N VAL A 172 -5.84 7.05 0.10
CA VAL A 172 -5.97 6.56 1.47
C VAL A 172 -6.34 5.09 1.41
N GLY A 173 -5.49 4.21 1.91
CA GLY A 173 -5.74 2.78 1.93
C GLY A 173 -5.91 2.26 3.36
N ILE A 174 -6.45 1.05 3.46
CA ILE A 174 -6.83 0.42 4.73
C ILE A 174 -6.00 -0.83 4.94
N MET A 175 -5.51 -1.03 6.17
CA MET A 175 -4.98 -2.31 6.63
C MET A 175 -5.85 -2.82 7.77
N ALA A 176 -6.27 -4.08 7.72
CA ALA A 176 -7.17 -4.65 8.71
C ALA A 176 -6.76 -6.08 9.07
N ARG A 177 -7.09 -6.48 10.29
CA ARG A 177 -6.75 -7.82 10.79
C ARG A 177 -7.58 -8.93 10.13
N THR A 178 -8.81 -8.63 9.73
CA THR A 178 -9.72 -9.57 9.08
C THR A 178 -10.44 -8.92 7.90
N GLY A 179 -10.93 -9.73 6.96
CA GLY A 179 -11.76 -9.26 5.85
C GLY A 179 -13.06 -8.60 6.32
N GLU A 180 -13.65 -9.07 7.43
CA GLU A 180 -14.85 -8.46 8.03
C GLU A 180 -14.59 -7.04 8.54
N VAL A 181 -13.45 -6.81 9.23
CA VAL A 181 -13.08 -5.46 9.66
C VAL A 181 -12.81 -4.58 8.44
N LEU A 182 -12.10 -5.13 7.43
CA LEU A 182 -11.84 -4.40 6.19
C LEU A 182 -13.15 -3.94 5.53
N GLU A 183 -14.13 -4.84 5.38
CA GLU A 183 -15.43 -4.57 4.77
C GLU A 183 -16.18 -3.46 5.50
N LYS A 184 -16.27 -3.51 6.83
CA LYS A 184 -16.95 -2.48 7.63
C LYS A 184 -16.32 -1.11 7.44
N VAL A 185 -14.98 -1.04 7.47
CA VAL A 185 -14.24 0.23 7.31
C VAL A 185 -14.37 0.76 5.88
N MET A 186 -14.30 -0.12 4.88
CA MET A 186 -14.57 0.25 3.48
C MET A 186 -15.98 0.81 3.31
N GLY A 187 -16.98 0.17 3.90
CA GLY A 187 -18.37 0.61 3.78
C GLY A 187 -18.60 2.02 4.32
N VAL A 188 -17.93 2.38 5.42
CA VAL A 188 -17.93 3.74 5.96
C VAL A 188 -17.21 4.72 5.03
N LEU A 189 -15.98 4.41 4.60
CA LEU A 189 -15.15 5.34 3.84
C LEU A 189 -15.58 5.55 2.38
N LEU A 190 -16.27 4.56 1.80
CA LEU A 190 -16.86 4.65 0.46
C LEU A 190 -18.29 5.20 0.50
N ALA A 191 -18.90 5.29 1.69
CA ALA A 191 -20.33 5.59 1.89
C ALA A 191 -21.27 4.65 1.10
N GLU A 192 -20.85 3.40 0.90
CA GLU A 192 -21.58 2.36 0.18
C GLU A 192 -21.41 1.01 0.88
N GLU A 193 -22.49 0.25 1.02
CA GLU A 193 -22.38 -1.13 1.49
C GLU A 193 -21.85 -2.04 0.36
N GLY A 194 -21.05 -3.03 0.73
CA GLY A 194 -20.52 -4.02 -0.20
C GLY A 194 -21.65 -4.78 -0.90
N GLN A 195 -21.72 -4.70 -2.23
CA GLN A 195 -22.59 -5.57 -3.00
C GLN A 195 -21.84 -6.86 -3.33
N GLY A 196 -22.27 -7.97 -2.73
CA GLY A 196 -21.78 -9.29 -3.09
C GLY A 196 -22.01 -9.56 -4.59
N PRO A 197 -21.09 -10.27 -5.27
CA PRO A 197 -21.23 -10.53 -6.69
C PRO A 197 -22.50 -11.36 -6.95
N THR A 198 -23.28 -10.97 -7.96
CA THR A 198 -24.49 -11.70 -8.38
C THR A 198 -24.18 -13.02 -9.09
N ALA A 199 -22.93 -13.20 -9.54
CA ALA A 199 -22.40 -14.43 -10.12
C ALA A 199 -20.89 -14.56 -9.80
N PRO A 200 -20.32 -15.79 -9.75
CA PRO A 200 -18.88 -15.97 -9.57
C PRO A 200 -18.07 -15.26 -10.67
N PRO A 201 -17.00 -14.51 -10.32
CA PRO A 201 -16.19 -13.81 -11.31
C PRO A 201 -15.36 -14.79 -12.15
N THR A 202 -14.82 -14.30 -13.27
CA THR A 202 -13.70 -14.95 -13.94
C THR A 202 -12.40 -14.43 -13.35
N VAL A 203 -11.61 -15.31 -12.73
CA VAL A 203 -10.29 -14.95 -12.17
C VAL A 203 -9.22 -15.14 -13.23
N CYS A 204 -8.54 -14.05 -13.59
CA CYS A 204 -7.40 -14.06 -14.49
C CYS A 204 -6.10 -14.06 -13.67
N PHE A 205 -5.37 -15.18 -13.68
CA PHE A 205 -4.02 -15.22 -13.13
C PHE A 205 -3.06 -14.49 -14.07
N VAL A 206 -2.32 -13.51 -13.55
CA VAL A 206 -1.37 -12.71 -14.33
C VAL A 206 -0.05 -13.47 -14.46
N ASP A 207 0.10 -14.21 -15.56
CA ASP A 207 1.12 -15.25 -15.73
C ASP A 207 2.55 -14.73 -15.54
N ASP A 208 2.87 -13.63 -16.23
CA ASP A 208 4.19 -13.03 -16.19
C ASP A 208 4.54 -12.45 -14.81
N VAL A 209 3.56 -12.15 -13.95
CA VAL A 209 3.82 -11.77 -12.55
C VAL A 209 4.03 -13.00 -11.66
N PHE A 210 3.28 -14.09 -11.89
CA PHE A 210 3.54 -15.35 -11.20
C PHE A 210 4.91 -15.94 -11.57
N GLN A 211 5.37 -15.77 -12.80
CA GLN A 211 6.71 -16.20 -13.25
C GLN A 211 7.85 -15.42 -12.56
N LEU A 212 7.59 -14.21 -12.04
CA LEU A 212 8.56 -13.46 -11.25
C LEU A 212 8.72 -14.02 -9.84
N ALA A 213 7.69 -14.72 -9.34
CA ALA A 213 7.73 -15.34 -8.03
C ALA A 213 8.72 -16.52 -8.05
N GLY A 214 9.67 -16.54 -7.12
CA GLY A 214 10.61 -17.66 -6.99
C GLY A 214 9.91 -18.97 -6.64
N GLY A 215 10.61 -20.11 -6.80
CA GLY A 215 10.02 -21.45 -6.62
C GLY A 215 9.26 -21.64 -5.30
N GLN A 216 9.83 -21.17 -4.18
CA GLN A 216 9.17 -21.24 -2.86
C GLN A 216 7.85 -20.44 -2.79
N MET A 217 7.80 -19.29 -3.46
CA MET A 217 6.61 -18.44 -3.51
C MET A 217 5.52 -19.08 -4.38
N ALA A 218 5.91 -19.62 -5.54
CA ALA A 218 4.99 -20.35 -6.41
C ALA A 218 4.39 -21.59 -5.70
N GLU A 219 5.23 -22.35 -4.99
CA GLU A 219 4.79 -23.50 -4.19
C GLU A 219 3.81 -23.10 -3.08
N ALA A 220 4.08 -22.01 -2.37
CA ALA A 220 3.22 -21.51 -1.29
C ALA A 220 1.85 -21.02 -1.81
N LEU A 221 1.79 -20.43 -3.00
CA LEU A 221 0.57 -19.90 -3.60
C LEU A 221 -0.30 -20.95 -4.30
N ALA A 222 0.31 -22.04 -4.80
CA ALA A 222 -0.37 -23.05 -5.59
C ALA A 222 -1.62 -23.68 -4.92
N PRO A 223 -1.64 -23.99 -3.60
CA PRO A 223 -2.84 -24.49 -2.93
C PRO A 223 -4.02 -23.51 -3.01
N PHE A 224 -3.78 -22.21 -2.84
CA PHE A 224 -4.83 -21.20 -2.90
C PHE A 224 -5.33 -21.00 -4.33
N GLN A 225 -4.44 -21.04 -5.33
CA GLN A 225 -4.82 -21.00 -6.74
C GLN A 225 -5.72 -22.17 -7.14
N ARG A 226 -5.44 -23.39 -6.66
CA ARG A 226 -6.30 -24.56 -6.90
C ARG A 226 -7.70 -24.37 -6.32
N LYS A 227 -7.81 -23.88 -5.09
CA LYS A 227 -9.11 -23.58 -4.46
C LYS A 227 -9.91 -22.53 -5.26
N ILE A 228 -9.24 -21.50 -5.79
CA ILE A 228 -9.89 -20.52 -6.68
C ILE A 228 -10.43 -21.22 -7.94
N ALA A 229 -9.64 -22.09 -8.57
CA ALA A 229 -10.03 -22.80 -9.79
C ALA A 229 -11.20 -23.77 -9.59
N GLU A 230 -11.41 -24.27 -8.37
CA GLU A 230 -12.56 -25.10 -8.01
C GLU A 230 -13.86 -24.28 -7.86
N MET A 231 -13.76 -22.98 -7.58
CA MET A 231 -14.90 -22.12 -7.22
C MET A 231 -15.28 -21.10 -8.29
N CYS A 232 -14.34 -20.72 -9.14
CA CYS A 232 -14.49 -19.66 -10.12
C CYS A 232 -14.09 -20.15 -11.51
N ARG A 233 -14.58 -19.48 -12.54
CA ARG A 233 -13.97 -19.62 -13.86
C ARG A 233 -12.58 -19.01 -13.79
N THR A 234 -11.57 -19.72 -14.30
CA THR A 234 -10.19 -19.22 -14.29
C THR A 234 -9.65 -19.14 -15.71
N GLN A 235 -8.81 -18.15 -15.93
CA GLN A 235 -7.98 -18.02 -17.11
C GLN A 235 -6.60 -17.53 -16.70
N THR A 236 -5.64 -17.63 -17.61
CA THR A 236 -4.27 -17.18 -17.43
C THR A 236 -3.88 -16.34 -18.63
N ALA A 237 -3.29 -15.19 -18.39
CA ALA A 237 -2.79 -14.28 -19.42
C ALA A 237 -1.65 -13.43 -18.89
N THR A 238 -0.75 -13.02 -19.77
CA THR A 238 0.28 -12.02 -19.46
C THR A 238 -0.33 -10.61 -19.42
N LEU A 239 0.34 -9.67 -18.74
CA LEU A 239 -0.07 -8.26 -18.78
C LEU A 239 -0.10 -7.69 -20.20
N SER A 240 0.80 -8.15 -21.07
CA SER A 240 0.84 -7.71 -22.46
C SER A 240 -0.39 -8.16 -23.26
N GLU A 241 -0.90 -9.37 -23.02
CA GLU A 241 -2.13 -9.86 -23.63
C GLU A 241 -3.36 -9.12 -23.10
N ILE A 242 -3.43 -8.93 -21.77
CA ILE A 242 -4.53 -8.21 -21.11
C ILE A 242 -4.64 -6.77 -21.60
N THR A 243 -3.50 -6.09 -21.77
CA THR A 243 -3.45 -4.67 -22.11
C THR A 243 -3.17 -4.38 -23.58
N ALA A 244 -3.01 -5.40 -24.43
CA ALA A 244 -2.63 -5.24 -25.83
C ALA A 244 -1.47 -4.23 -26.03
N SER A 245 -0.50 -4.27 -25.12
CA SER A 245 0.64 -3.35 -25.03
C SER A 245 1.89 -4.13 -24.63
N HIS A 246 3.06 -3.79 -25.17
CA HIS A 246 4.30 -4.43 -24.73
C HIS A 246 4.70 -3.90 -23.34
N VAL A 247 4.32 -4.64 -22.30
CA VAL A 247 4.53 -4.27 -20.90
C VAL A 247 5.06 -5.45 -20.10
N ASN A 248 5.89 -5.15 -19.11
CA ASN A 248 6.33 -6.06 -18.04
C ASN A 248 6.55 -5.24 -16.76
N TRP A 249 6.84 -5.91 -15.64
CA TRP A 249 7.03 -5.24 -14.35
C TRP A 249 8.05 -4.09 -14.39
N ARG A 250 9.16 -4.24 -15.14
CA ARG A 250 10.23 -3.25 -15.23
C ARG A 250 9.76 -2.02 -16.00
N TRP A 251 9.05 -2.22 -17.11
CA TRP A 251 8.41 -1.13 -17.83
C TRP A 251 7.40 -0.38 -16.97
N LEU A 252 6.57 -1.09 -16.20
CA LEU A 252 5.61 -0.44 -15.28
C LEU A 252 6.33 0.34 -14.17
N PHE A 253 7.38 -0.23 -13.58
CA PHE A 253 8.24 0.44 -12.59
C PHE A 253 8.84 1.73 -13.14
N GLU A 254 9.45 1.69 -14.33
CA GLU A 254 10.07 2.85 -14.97
C GLU A 254 9.04 3.94 -15.31
N ASN A 255 7.87 3.56 -15.84
CA ASN A 255 6.81 4.52 -16.17
C ASN A 255 6.21 5.17 -14.93
N LEU A 256 5.92 4.37 -13.89
CA LEU A 256 5.41 4.90 -12.63
C LEU A 256 6.47 5.78 -11.96
N GLY A 257 7.69 5.28 -11.79
CA GLY A 257 8.79 5.99 -11.14
C GLY A 257 9.11 7.33 -11.81
N TYR A 258 9.10 7.38 -13.14
CA TYR A 258 9.31 8.61 -13.89
C TYR A 258 8.22 9.68 -13.63
N LEU A 259 6.95 9.29 -13.60
CA LEU A 259 5.85 10.23 -13.35
C LEU A 259 5.76 10.61 -11.87
N LEU A 260 5.98 9.65 -10.96
CA LEU A 260 6.03 9.92 -9.52
C LEU A 260 7.12 10.92 -9.19
N SER A 261 8.34 10.75 -9.71
CA SER A 261 9.45 11.62 -9.34
C SER A 261 9.21 13.10 -9.66
N ILE A 262 8.49 13.39 -10.75
CA ILE A 262 8.08 14.75 -11.11
C ILE A 262 7.07 15.30 -10.10
N GLU A 263 6.06 14.53 -9.71
CA GLU A 263 5.05 14.98 -8.75
C GLU A 263 5.62 15.09 -7.32
N ILE A 264 6.54 14.21 -6.96
CA ILE A 264 7.31 14.27 -5.70
C ILE A 264 8.13 15.56 -5.69
N TRP A 265 8.87 15.87 -6.76
CA TRP A 265 9.61 17.12 -6.84
C TRP A 265 8.69 18.36 -6.78
N ASN A 266 7.50 18.31 -7.38
CA ASN A 266 6.53 19.38 -7.25
C ASN A 266 6.00 19.52 -5.81
N SER A 267 5.91 18.43 -5.07
CA SER A 267 5.42 18.42 -3.68
C SER A 267 6.47 18.91 -2.68
N PHE A 268 7.75 18.56 -2.88
CA PHE A 268 8.81 18.83 -1.88
C PHE A 268 9.93 19.75 -2.37
N GLY A 269 10.11 19.92 -3.69
CA GLY A 269 11.31 20.53 -4.28
C GLY A 269 11.57 21.97 -3.83
N ALA A 270 10.50 22.76 -3.65
CA ALA A 270 10.63 24.13 -3.12
C ALA A 270 11.17 24.14 -1.68
N TRP A 271 10.60 23.31 -0.82
CA TRP A 271 11.04 23.13 0.56
C TRP A 271 12.47 22.61 0.64
N VAL A 272 12.80 21.55 -0.09
CA VAL A 272 14.14 20.96 -0.11
C VAL A 272 15.19 21.96 -0.60
N THR A 273 14.88 22.75 -1.63
CA THR A 273 15.81 23.73 -2.20
C THR A 273 16.07 24.89 -1.25
N HIS A 274 15.02 25.39 -0.59
CA HIS A 274 15.10 26.56 0.28
C HIS A 274 15.66 26.20 1.67
N ASP A 275 15.09 25.18 2.33
CA ASP A 275 15.36 24.87 3.73
C ASP A 275 16.55 23.93 3.93
N LYS A 276 16.95 23.19 2.88
CA LYS A 276 18.04 22.19 2.91
C LYS A 276 17.92 21.26 4.13
N PRO A 277 16.76 20.58 4.27
CA PRO A 277 16.46 19.79 5.46
C PRO A 277 17.44 18.63 5.61
N ARG A 278 17.63 18.19 6.86
CA ARG A 278 18.32 16.93 7.13
C ARG A 278 17.40 15.76 6.74
N LEU A 279 17.72 15.10 5.64
CA LEU A 279 17.03 13.91 5.15
C LEU A 279 17.87 12.66 5.39
N SER A 280 17.23 11.49 5.44
CA SER A 280 17.95 10.22 5.35
C SER A 280 18.62 10.06 3.98
N PRO A 281 19.67 9.24 3.85
CA PRO A 281 20.32 9.00 2.56
C PRO A 281 19.34 8.52 1.48
N GLY A 282 18.38 7.66 1.82
CA GLY A 282 17.37 7.15 0.89
C GLY A 282 16.43 8.25 0.38
N ALA A 283 15.88 9.06 1.28
CA ALA A 283 15.00 10.17 0.89
C ALA A 283 15.75 11.24 0.08
N ALA A 284 16.98 11.57 0.47
CA ALA A 284 17.81 12.53 -0.26
C ALA A 284 18.14 12.05 -1.68
N ALA A 285 18.55 10.78 -1.85
CA ALA A 285 18.87 10.21 -3.15
C ALA A 285 17.65 10.22 -4.09
N GLY A 286 16.47 9.85 -3.59
CA GLY A 286 15.24 9.87 -4.37
C GLY A 286 14.82 11.28 -4.79
N LEU A 287 14.91 12.26 -3.91
CA LEU A 287 14.47 13.64 -4.21
C LEU A 287 15.40 14.36 -5.18
N HIS A 288 16.72 14.25 -5.01
CA HIS A 288 17.69 14.95 -5.85
C HIS A 288 17.97 14.24 -7.18
N GLY A 289 18.03 12.91 -7.18
CA GLY A 289 18.44 12.13 -8.36
C GLY A 289 17.53 12.29 -9.58
N TYR A 290 16.25 12.60 -9.38
CA TYR A 290 15.28 12.70 -10.48
C TYR A 290 15.02 14.11 -10.99
N ALA A 291 15.10 15.14 -10.14
CA ALA A 291 14.97 16.54 -10.57
C ALA A 291 16.01 16.89 -11.65
N GLU A 292 17.18 16.25 -11.57
CA GLU A 292 18.30 16.41 -12.50
C GLU A 292 18.22 15.48 -13.72
N ALA A 293 17.52 14.34 -13.63
CA ALA A 293 17.55 13.27 -14.65
C ALA A 293 16.35 13.25 -15.62
N SER A 294 15.21 13.86 -15.29
CA SER A 294 14.00 13.76 -16.12
C SER A 294 13.99 14.76 -17.30
N ASP A 295 14.12 14.26 -18.54
CA ASP A 295 13.84 15.06 -19.74
C ASP A 295 12.34 15.29 -19.89
N ARG A 296 11.88 16.51 -19.58
CA ARG A 296 10.46 16.89 -19.64
C ARG A 296 9.76 16.55 -20.97
N LYS A 297 10.51 16.36 -22.06
CA LYS A 297 9.95 15.93 -23.36
C LYS A 297 9.30 14.53 -23.30
N ASP A 298 9.77 13.66 -22.41
CA ASP A 298 9.23 12.29 -22.29
C ASP A 298 7.93 12.21 -21.49
N ILE A 299 7.58 13.27 -20.73
CA ILE A 299 6.37 13.31 -19.90
C ILE A 299 5.13 12.99 -20.73
N GLN A 300 4.99 13.60 -21.91
CA GLN A 300 3.82 13.41 -22.76
C GLN A 300 3.70 11.95 -23.25
N CYS A 301 4.82 11.29 -23.53
CA CYS A 301 4.84 9.87 -23.91
C CYS A 301 4.37 8.99 -22.74
N ARG A 302 4.92 9.22 -21.54
CA ARG A 302 4.57 8.47 -20.32
C ARG A 302 3.09 8.67 -19.92
N LEU A 303 2.56 9.89 -20.04
CA LEU A 303 1.14 10.19 -19.82
C LEU A 303 0.23 9.50 -20.85
N THR A 304 0.66 9.45 -22.12
CA THR A 304 -0.09 8.77 -23.19
C THR A 304 -0.13 7.26 -22.98
N PHE A 305 1.01 6.67 -22.56
CA PHE A 305 1.09 5.28 -22.13
C PHE A 305 0.13 5.01 -20.97
N ARG A 306 0.19 5.79 -19.88
CA ARG A 306 -0.69 5.62 -18.71
C ARG A 306 -2.16 5.62 -19.10
N LYS A 307 -2.60 6.58 -19.92
CA LYS A 307 -4.01 6.66 -20.38
C LYS A 307 -4.42 5.43 -21.19
N THR A 308 -3.52 4.93 -22.04
CA THR A 308 -3.78 3.77 -22.89
C THR A 308 -3.83 2.49 -22.08
N PHE A 309 -2.83 2.26 -21.21
CA PHE A 309 -2.78 1.16 -20.27
C PHE A 309 -4.01 1.13 -19.35
N GLN A 310 -4.38 2.29 -18.78
CA GLN A 310 -5.59 2.41 -17.96
C GLN A 310 -6.83 1.96 -18.72
N ARG A 311 -7.05 2.48 -19.94
CA ARG A 311 -8.24 2.14 -20.73
C ARG A 311 -8.29 0.64 -21.01
N GLN A 312 -7.22 0.08 -21.58
CA GLN A 312 -7.18 -1.33 -21.99
C GLN A 312 -7.36 -2.28 -20.82
N LEU A 313 -6.72 -2.00 -19.68
CA LEU A 313 -6.88 -2.83 -18.49
C LEU A 313 -8.30 -2.76 -17.92
N ASN A 314 -8.90 -1.56 -17.86
CA ASN A 314 -10.28 -1.40 -17.38
C ASN A 314 -11.31 -2.01 -18.34
N ASP A 315 -11.08 -1.95 -19.65
CA ASP A 315 -11.93 -2.61 -20.65
C ASP A 315 -11.93 -4.13 -20.43
N PHE A 316 -10.76 -4.73 -20.19
CA PHE A 316 -10.65 -6.15 -19.86
C PHE A 316 -11.40 -6.52 -18.57
N LEU A 317 -11.25 -5.71 -17.52
CA LEU A 317 -11.90 -5.92 -16.22
C LEU A 317 -13.42 -5.74 -16.28
N SER A 318 -13.91 -4.85 -17.15
CA SER A 318 -15.36 -4.61 -17.34
C SER A 318 -16.12 -5.85 -17.82
N GLY A 319 -15.43 -6.83 -18.42
CA GLY A 319 -15.99 -8.10 -18.86
C GLY A 319 -16.31 -9.11 -17.74
N GLY A 320 -16.37 -8.68 -16.47
CA GLY A 320 -16.55 -9.56 -15.31
C GLY A 320 -15.29 -10.34 -14.91
N ASN A 321 -14.14 -9.88 -15.41
CA ASN A 321 -12.84 -10.43 -15.03
C ASN A 321 -12.31 -9.71 -13.78
N ILE A 322 -11.62 -10.45 -12.92
CA ILE A 322 -10.73 -9.88 -11.91
C ILE A 322 -9.31 -10.37 -12.16
N LEU A 323 -8.31 -9.54 -11.86
CA LEU A 323 -6.93 -10.00 -11.86
C LEU A 323 -6.57 -10.63 -10.51
N CYS A 324 -5.76 -11.67 -10.56
CA CYS A 324 -5.14 -12.31 -9.42
C CYS A 324 -3.63 -12.43 -9.65
N PHE A 325 -2.82 -11.95 -8.70
CA PHE A 325 -1.35 -11.98 -8.81
C PHE A 325 -0.67 -11.83 -7.43
N PRO A 326 0.55 -12.33 -7.22
CA PRO A 326 1.29 -12.12 -5.97
C PRO A 326 1.40 -10.62 -5.61
N THR A 327 1.13 -10.23 -4.36
CA THR A 327 1.28 -8.81 -3.96
C THR A 327 2.74 -8.39 -3.93
N THR A 328 3.61 -9.29 -3.46
CA THR A 328 5.06 -9.21 -3.59
C THR A 328 5.55 -10.48 -4.27
N VAL A 329 6.68 -10.40 -4.98
CA VAL A 329 7.26 -11.55 -5.69
C VAL A 329 8.37 -12.24 -4.90
N ASP A 330 8.82 -11.60 -3.83
CA ASP A 330 9.81 -12.09 -2.88
C ASP A 330 9.24 -12.03 -1.45
N PRO A 331 9.66 -12.95 -0.54
CA PRO A 331 9.38 -12.82 0.88
C PRO A 331 9.93 -11.51 1.45
N ALA A 332 9.37 -11.03 2.55
CA ALA A 332 9.86 -9.83 3.23
C ALA A 332 11.38 -9.95 3.53
N PRO A 333 12.25 -9.03 3.08
CA PRO A 333 13.69 -9.08 3.31
C PRO A 333 14.05 -9.11 4.80
N ARG A 334 15.19 -9.72 5.13
CA ARG A 334 15.68 -9.72 6.52
C ARG A 334 16.20 -8.34 6.91
N LEU A 335 16.06 -7.97 8.18
CA LEU A 335 16.53 -6.69 8.70
C LEU A 335 18.06 -6.54 8.57
N ASP A 336 18.81 -7.63 8.76
CA ASP A 336 20.27 -7.67 8.66
C ASP A 336 20.80 -7.55 7.21
N GLU A 337 19.93 -7.74 6.21
CA GLU A 337 20.25 -7.55 4.80
C GLU A 337 20.09 -6.09 4.34
N ILE A 338 19.37 -5.25 5.11
CA ILE A 338 19.09 -3.86 4.73
C ILE A 338 20.33 -2.98 4.93
N THR A 339 21.17 -2.97 3.91
CA THR A 339 22.40 -2.18 3.80
C THR A 339 22.26 -1.15 2.68
N PRO A 340 23.15 -0.15 2.57
CA PRO A 340 23.15 0.76 1.41
C PRO A 340 23.12 0.05 0.05
N ALA A 341 23.85 -1.06 -0.10
CA ALA A 341 23.86 -1.87 -1.32
C ALA A 341 22.51 -2.57 -1.60
N PHE A 342 21.71 -2.84 -0.56
CA PHE A 342 20.36 -3.40 -0.73
C PHE A 342 19.44 -2.45 -1.48
N TYR A 343 19.59 -1.13 -1.28
CA TYR A 343 18.79 -0.11 -1.98
C TYR A 343 19.06 -0.06 -3.49
N GLU A 344 20.21 -0.58 -3.93
CA GLU A 344 20.57 -0.72 -5.36
C GLU A 344 20.04 -2.02 -5.97
N GLY A 345 19.46 -2.91 -5.16
CA GLY A 345 18.94 -4.20 -5.57
C GLY A 345 17.54 -4.15 -6.21
N ASP A 346 17.05 -5.32 -6.59
CA ASP A 346 15.82 -5.48 -7.37
C ASP A 346 14.53 -5.57 -6.52
N TYR A 347 14.60 -5.67 -5.18
CA TYR A 347 13.42 -5.88 -4.33
C TYR A 347 12.37 -4.77 -4.47
N VAL A 348 12.80 -3.50 -4.31
CA VAL A 348 11.91 -2.34 -4.45
C VAL A 348 11.44 -2.17 -5.89
N PRO A 349 12.31 -2.22 -6.92
CA PRO A 349 11.87 -2.16 -8.31
C PRO A 349 10.83 -3.21 -8.70
N ARG A 350 11.03 -4.48 -8.30
CA ARG A 350 10.08 -5.56 -8.59
C ARG A 350 8.76 -5.37 -7.85
N SER A 351 8.82 -5.10 -6.56
CA SER A 351 7.62 -4.88 -5.74
C SER A 351 6.80 -3.71 -6.25
N MET A 352 7.45 -2.58 -6.55
CA MET A 352 6.77 -1.40 -7.10
C MET A 352 6.29 -1.63 -8.53
N GLY A 353 7.03 -2.36 -9.37
CA GLY A 353 6.62 -2.70 -10.74
C GLY A 353 5.37 -3.56 -10.81
N VAL A 354 5.22 -4.53 -9.91
CA VAL A 354 3.99 -5.33 -9.76
C VAL A 354 2.84 -4.46 -9.22
N ASN A 355 3.10 -3.69 -8.17
CA ASN A 355 2.08 -2.84 -7.55
C ASN A 355 1.71 -1.62 -8.40
N ALA A 356 2.49 -1.30 -9.45
CA ALA A 356 2.19 -0.25 -10.42
C ALA A 356 0.96 -0.57 -11.30
N ILE A 357 0.55 -1.84 -11.42
CA ILE A 357 -0.65 -2.25 -12.19
C ILE A 357 -1.87 -1.45 -11.72
N SER A 358 -2.14 -1.40 -10.41
CA SER A 358 -3.28 -0.65 -9.86
C SER A 358 -3.02 0.86 -9.81
N SER A 359 -1.77 1.29 -9.58
CA SER A 359 -1.43 2.71 -9.50
C SER A 359 -1.59 3.41 -10.86
N LEU A 360 -1.10 2.79 -11.94
CA LEU A 360 -1.21 3.33 -13.29
C LEU A 360 -2.64 3.26 -13.83
N SER A 361 -3.37 2.20 -13.51
CA SER A 361 -4.75 1.98 -13.97
C SER A 361 -5.82 2.65 -13.10
N ARG A 362 -5.42 3.19 -11.94
CA ARG A 362 -6.28 3.81 -10.92
C ARG A 362 -7.23 2.85 -10.21
N ALA A 363 -7.20 1.57 -10.56
CA ALA A 363 -8.15 0.57 -10.13
C ALA A 363 -7.95 0.13 -8.67
N PRO A 364 -8.99 -0.43 -8.02
CA PRO A 364 -8.91 -0.92 -6.66
C PRO A 364 -8.18 -2.26 -6.59
N GLN A 365 -7.48 -2.51 -5.49
CA GLN A 365 -6.77 -3.76 -5.24
C GLN A 365 -6.88 -4.14 -3.76
N ILE A 366 -7.20 -5.41 -3.50
CA ILE A 366 -7.16 -6.02 -2.17
C ILE A 366 -6.01 -7.02 -2.12
N THR A 367 -5.18 -6.90 -1.09
CA THR A 367 -4.17 -7.88 -0.70
C THR A 367 -4.74 -8.77 0.41
N MET A 368 -4.74 -10.07 0.16
CA MET A 368 -5.18 -11.10 1.10
C MET A 368 -3.97 -11.90 1.61
N PRO A 369 -3.83 -12.12 2.92
CA PRO A 369 -2.86 -13.08 3.44
C PRO A 369 -3.38 -14.50 3.16
N VAL A 370 -2.66 -15.26 2.32
CA VAL A 370 -3.16 -16.57 1.84
C VAL A 370 -2.24 -17.75 2.13
N ALA A 371 -0.97 -17.49 2.45
CA ALA A 371 0.04 -18.50 2.71
C ALA A 371 1.18 -17.93 3.57
N ASP A 372 2.10 -18.80 3.97
CA ASP A 372 3.39 -18.43 4.54
C ASP A 372 4.51 -19.31 3.98
N ILE A 373 5.74 -18.79 4.01
CA ILE A 373 6.97 -19.52 3.70
C ILE A 373 7.78 -19.54 4.97
N GLN A 374 7.75 -20.67 5.69
CA GLN A 374 8.49 -20.84 6.96
C GLN A 374 8.14 -19.74 7.99
N GLY A 375 6.86 -19.41 8.12
CA GLY A 375 6.37 -18.36 9.01
C GLY A 375 6.43 -16.93 8.43
N VAL A 376 6.99 -16.74 7.23
CA VAL A 376 6.99 -15.44 6.55
C VAL A 376 5.72 -15.30 5.71
N PRO A 377 4.84 -14.32 6.00
CA PRO A 377 3.57 -14.20 5.28
C PRO A 377 3.71 -13.96 3.78
N VAL A 378 2.73 -14.46 3.03
CA VAL A 378 2.59 -14.28 1.58
C VAL A 378 1.22 -13.70 1.26
N GLY A 379 1.23 -12.56 0.56
CA GLY A 379 0.04 -11.86 0.12
C GLY A 379 -0.32 -12.16 -1.34
N LEU A 380 -1.61 -12.34 -1.61
CA LEU A 380 -2.17 -12.46 -2.95
C LEU A 380 -3.10 -11.30 -3.24
N SER A 381 -2.89 -10.65 -4.38
CA SER A 381 -3.65 -9.49 -4.84
C SER A 381 -4.85 -9.91 -5.67
N PHE A 382 -5.98 -9.27 -5.43
CA PHE A 382 -7.16 -9.28 -6.27
C PHE A 382 -7.47 -7.86 -6.73
N MET A 383 -7.77 -7.68 -8.00
CA MET A 383 -8.02 -6.36 -8.58
C MET A 383 -9.22 -6.41 -9.53
N ALA A 384 -10.14 -5.47 -9.37
CA ALA A 384 -11.31 -5.26 -10.22
C ALA A 384 -11.15 -3.96 -11.03
N GLY A 385 -12.13 -3.62 -11.87
CA GLY A 385 -12.12 -2.38 -12.65
C GLY A 385 -12.20 -1.12 -11.77
N TYR A 386 -11.77 0.01 -12.30
CA TYR A 386 -11.92 1.33 -11.67
C TYR A 386 -13.39 1.59 -11.32
N GLY A 387 -13.63 1.97 -10.06
CA GLY A 387 -14.96 2.19 -9.51
C GLY A 387 -15.71 0.91 -9.10
N GLN A 388 -15.07 -0.27 -9.14
CA GLN A 388 -15.68 -1.54 -8.74
C GLN A 388 -15.23 -1.99 -7.34
N ASP A 389 -14.96 -1.05 -6.44
CA ASP A 389 -14.44 -1.28 -5.09
C ASP A 389 -15.32 -2.21 -4.25
N THR A 390 -16.63 -1.95 -4.22
CA THR A 390 -17.61 -2.74 -3.45
C THR A 390 -17.76 -4.16 -4.02
N THR A 391 -17.77 -4.30 -5.35
CA THR A 391 -17.75 -5.60 -6.03
C THR A 391 -16.50 -6.41 -5.68
N LEU A 392 -15.32 -5.77 -5.69
CA LEU A 392 -14.05 -6.43 -5.34
C LEU A 392 -14.09 -6.95 -3.90
N MET A 393 -14.60 -6.16 -2.96
CA MET A 393 -14.74 -6.58 -1.55
C MET A 393 -15.63 -7.83 -1.42
N GLY A 394 -16.80 -7.80 -2.06
CA GLY A 394 -17.74 -8.93 -2.04
C GLY A 394 -17.11 -10.22 -2.58
N ILE A 395 -16.31 -10.11 -3.65
CA ILE A 395 -15.56 -11.23 -4.23
C ILE A 395 -14.50 -11.75 -3.25
N CYS A 396 -13.67 -10.88 -2.68
CA CYS A 396 -12.59 -11.30 -1.78
C CYS A 396 -13.12 -11.98 -0.50
N ASN A 397 -14.24 -11.49 0.04
CA ASN A 397 -14.92 -12.14 1.16
C ASN A 397 -15.45 -13.54 0.82
N LEU A 398 -16.05 -13.69 -0.37
CA LEU A 398 -16.51 -14.98 -0.87
C LEU A 398 -15.34 -15.97 -1.03
N LEU A 399 -14.22 -15.52 -1.61
CA LEU A 399 -13.03 -16.34 -1.79
C LEU A 399 -12.42 -16.74 -0.44
N TYR A 400 -12.27 -15.82 0.50
CA TYR A 400 -11.66 -16.11 1.80
C TYR A 400 -12.48 -17.07 2.65
N SER A 401 -13.79 -16.83 2.77
CA SER A 401 -14.70 -17.65 3.57
C SER A 401 -14.73 -19.11 3.12
N ARG A 402 -14.52 -19.37 1.81
CA ARG A 402 -14.54 -20.71 1.22
C ARG A 402 -13.17 -21.35 1.07
N CYS A 403 -12.11 -20.56 0.88
CA CYS A 403 -10.75 -21.09 0.83
C CYS A 403 -10.19 -21.45 2.21
N GLY A 404 -10.71 -20.83 3.29
CA GLY A 404 -10.10 -20.88 4.61
C GLY A 404 -8.86 -19.99 4.69
N GLY A 405 -8.86 -19.05 5.63
CA GLY A 405 -7.68 -18.26 5.96
C GLY A 405 -6.74 -19.00 6.89
N HIS A 406 -5.43 -18.80 6.71
CA HIS A 406 -4.40 -19.22 7.65
C HIS A 406 -4.22 -18.22 8.80
#